data_AF-A0A662DAW7-F1
#
_entry.id   AF-A0A662DAW7-F1
#
_cell.length_a   1.000
_cell.length_b   1.000
_cell.length_c   1.000
_cell.angle_alpha   90.00
_cell.angle_beta   90.00
_cell.angle_gamma   90.00
#
_symmetry.space_group_name_H-M   'P 1'
#
loop_
_entity.id
_entity.type
_entity.pdbx_description
1 polymer ?
#
loop_
_entity_poly.entity_id
_entity_poly.type
_entity_poly.pdbx_seq_one_letter_code
_entity_poly.pdbx_strand_id
1 'polypeptide(L)'
;MLNYWRVVILATIVFGSILAIGMKAYPYGRNGVEIAYIAKDSPARGVLEQGMIITQLNDKQVKNVESWNKMISNISGNITLIANGKRYTLNVNESLGIYV
;
A
#
# COMPACT_ATOMS: atom_id res chain seq x y z
N MET A 1 -36.28 -0.15 -35.29
CA MET A 1 -36.42 -1.40 -34.49
C MET A 1 -35.04 -1.99 -34.31
N LEU A 2 -34.50 -2.03 -33.09
CA LEU A 2 -33.24 -2.73 -32.83
C LEU A 2 -33.51 -4.24 -32.90
N ASN A 3 -33.21 -4.86 -34.04
CA ASN A 3 -33.40 -6.30 -34.26
C ASN A 3 -32.61 -7.17 -33.26
N TYR A 4 -31.59 -6.61 -32.60
CA TYR A 4 -30.70 -7.29 -31.67
C TYR A 4 -30.69 -6.68 -30.26
N TRP A 5 -31.82 -6.12 -29.81
CA TRP A 5 -31.92 -5.41 -28.52
C TRP A 5 -31.39 -6.21 -27.32
N ARG A 6 -31.60 -7.54 -27.29
CA ARG A 6 -31.04 -8.45 -26.25
C ARG A 6 -29.51 -8.50 -26.27
N VAL A 7 -28.91 -8.53 -27.46
CA VAL A 7 -27.45 -8.56 -27.63
C VAL A 7 -26.84 -7.24 -27.21
N VAL A 8 -27.50 -6.13 -27.53
CA VAL A 8 -27.07 -4.80 -27.08
C VAL A 8 -27.09 -4.73 -25.56
N ILE A 9 -28.17 -5.14 -24.90
CA ILE A 9 -28.25 -5.19 -23.43
C ILE A 9 -27.10 -6.01 -22.83
N LEU A 10 -26.83 -7.19 -23.39
CA LEU A 10 -25.78 -8.07 -22.90
C LEU A 10 -24.39 -7.43 -23.09
N ALA A 11 -24.15 -6.79 -24.24
CA ALA A 11 -22.91 -6.05 -24.51
C ALA A 11 -22.72 -4.89 -23.53
N THR A 12 -23.76 -4.12 -23.21
CA THR A 12 -23.67 -3.01 -22.24
C THR A 12 -23.34 -3.51 -20.84
N ILE A 13 -23.93 -4.63 -20.41
CA ILE A 13 -23.66 -5.22 -19.09
C ILE A 13 -22.21 -5.71 -18.99
N VAL A 14 -21.72 -6.40 -20.02
CA VAL A 14 -20.32 -6.87 -20.08
C VAL A 14 -19.36 -5.68 -20.08
N PHE A 15 -19.63 -4.67 -20.90
CA PHE A 15 -18.79 -3.47 -20.98
C PHE A 15 -18.80 -2.68 -19.66
N GLY A 16 -19.97 -2.52 -19.04
CA GLY A 16 -20.11 -1.89 -17.72
C GLY A 16 -19.35 -2.63 -16.63
N SER A 17 -19.34 -3.97 -16.67
CA SER A 17 -18.59 -4.79 -15.71
C SER A 17 -17.07 -4.62 -15.85
N ILE A 18 -16.56 -4.57 -17.08
CA ILE A 18 -15.14 -4.34 -17.35
C ILE A 18 -14.73 -2.93 -16.89
N LEU A 19 -15.55 -1.92 -17.20
CA LEU A 19 -15.31 -0.54 -16.76
C LEU A 19 -15.28 -0.42 -15.23
N ALA A 20 -16.19 -1.11 -14.52
CA ALA A 20 -16.23 -1.10 -13.07
C ALA A 20 -14.95 -1.64 -12.43
N ILE A 21 -14.36 -2.71 -12.99
CA ILE A 21 -13.08 -3.27 -12.51
C ILE A 21 -11.92 -2.33 -12.84
N GLY A 22 -11.90 -1.78 -14.07
CA GLY A 22 -10.84 -0.89 -14.53
C GLY A 22 -10.75 0.42 -13.75
N MET A 23 -11.90 0.97 -13.32
CA MET A 23 -11.99 2.22 -12.59
C MET A 23 -11.88 2.08 -11.06
N LYS A 24 -11.53 0.90 -10.53
CA LYS A 24 -11.32 0.75 -9.08
C LYS A 24 -10.19 1.68 -8.62
N ALA A 25 -10.55 2.72 -7.88
CA ALA A 25 -9.61 3.69 -7.34
C ALA A 25 -8.78 3.07 -6.22
N TYR A 26 -7.46 3.14 -6.35
CA TYR A 26 -6.51 2.75 -5.31
C TYR A 26 -5.85 4.01 -4.78
N PRO A 27 -6.36 4.62 -3.70
CA PRO A 27 -5.92 5.94 -3.24
C PRO A 27 -4.42 6.00 -2.90
N TYR A 28 -3.82 4.88 -2.54
CA TYR A 28 -2.40 4.75 -2.23
C TYR A 28 -1.65 3.79 -3.15
N GLY A 29 -2.24 3.47 -4.31
CA GLY A 29 -1.71 2.49 -5.26
C GLY A 29 -2.19 1.05 -4.97
N ARG A 30 -1.99 0.18 -5.96
CA ARG A 30 -2.43 -1.23 -5.90
C ARG A 30 -1.58 -2.07 -4.93
N ASN A 31 -0.37 -1.61 -4.62
CA ASN A 31 0.63 -2.36 -3.88
C ASN A 31 1.09 -1.54 -2.66
N GLY A 32 1.35 -2.21 -1.55
CA GLY A 32 1.79 -1.60 -0.30
C GLY A 32 1.72 -2.59 0.86
N VAL A 33 2.08 -2.13 2.05
CA VAL A 33 1.99 -2.91 3.29
C VAL A 33 1.22 -2.11 4.32
N GLU A 34 0.21 -2.73 4.94
CA GLU A 34 -0.59 -2.12 5.99
C GLU A 34 0.08 -2.26 7.36
N ILE A 35 0.06 -1.18 8.15
CA ILE A 35 0.53 -1.20 9.52
C ILE A 35 -0.54 -1.85 10.41
N ALA A 36 -0.37 -3.14 10.70
CA ALA A 36 -1.28 -3.86 11.59
C ALA A 36 -1.10 -3.48 13.06
N TYR A 37 0.13 -3.17 13.48
CA TYR A 37 0.47 -2.89 14.87
C TYR A 37 1.68 -1.98 15.00
N ILE A 38 1.69 -1.15 16.04
CA ILE A 38 2.82 -0.29 16.42
C ILE A 38 3.14 -0.54 17.88
N ALA A 39 4.36 -1.02 18.14
CA ALA A 39 4.82 -1.25 19.51
C ALA A 39 4.96 0.06 20.29
N LYS A 40 4.69 0.01 21.59
CA LYS A 40 4.68 1.18 22.47
C LYS A 40 6.03 1.91 22.50
N ASP A 41 7.13 1.15 22.50
CA ASP A 41 8.49 1.69 22.58
C ASP A 41 9.18 1.79 21.20
N SER A 42 8.40 1.78 20.11
CA SER A 42 8.95 1.88 18.76
C SER A 42 9.14 3.34 18.31
N PRO A 43 10.13 3.62 17.45
CA PRO A 43 10.29 4.94 16.82
C PRO A 43 9.07 5.40 16.01
N ALA A 44 8.25 4.46 15.55
CA ALA A 44 7.03 4.74 14.81
C ALA A 44 5.87 5.25 15.69
N ARG A 45 5.96 5.09 17.02
CA ARG A 45 4.88 5.47 17.93
C ARG A 45 4.67 6.99 17.92
N GLY A 46 3.43 7.40 17.69
CA GLY A 46 3.04 8.82 17.66
C GLY A 46 3.38 9.54 16.35
N VAL A 47 4.10 8.87 15.44
CA VAL A 47 4.37 9.37 14.08
C VAL A 47 3.51 8.64 13.06
N LEU A 48 3.36 7.32 13.22
CA LEU A 48 2.52 6.47 12.38
C LEU A 48 1.35 5.93 13.19
N GLU A 49 0.32 5.49 12.47
CA GLU A 49 -0.89 4.92 13.03
C GLU A 49 -1.22 3.57 12.39
N GLN A 50 -1.95 2.74 13.13
CA GLN A 50 -2.46 1.47 12.62
C GLN A 50 -3.44 1.73 11.46
N GLY A 51 -3.43 0.85 10.46
CA GLY A 51 -4.24 0.96 9.24
C GLY A 51 -3.65 1.90 8.17
N MET A 52 -2.54 2.58 8.44
CA MET A 52 -1.82 3.29 7.39
C MET A 52 -1.16 2.31 6.41
N ILE A 53 -1.12 2.66 5.13
CA ILE A 53 -0.52 1.86 4.06
C ILE A 53 0.82 2.47 3.66
N ILE A 54 1.89 1.72 3.87
CA ILE A 54 3.25 2.06 3.48
C ILE A 54 3.48 1.67 2.03
N THR A 55 3.97 2.60 1.23
CA THR A 55 4.23 2.41 -0.21
C THR A 55 5.68 2.65 -0.60
N GLN A 56 6.47 3.31 0.25
CA GLN A 56 7.86 3.64 -0.02
C GLN A 56 8.70 3.69 1.27
N LEU A 57 9.96 3.26 1.17
CA LEU A 57 10.98 3.35 2.22
C LEU A 57 12.32 3.74 1.59
N ASN A 58 12.96 4.82 2.07
CA ASN A 58 14.24 5.34 1.57
C ASN A 58 14.34 5.34 0.04
N ASP A 59 13.35 5.95 -0.60
CA ASP A 59 13.20 6.05 -2.06
C ASP A 59 12.98 4.73 -2.82
N LYS A 60 12.85 3.60 -2.11
CA LYS A 60 12.50 2.30 -2.68
C LYS A 60 11.02 1.99 -2.50
N GLN A 61 10.37 1.51 -3.57
CA GLN A 61 8.96 1.17 -3.55
C GLN A 61 8.70 -0.15 -2.80
N VAL A 62 7.77 -0.11 -1.85
CA VAL A 62 7.33 -1.27 -1.08
C VAL A 62 6.08 -1.85 -1.75
N LYS A 63 6.19 -3.07 -2.27
CA LYS A 63 5.08 -3.72 -3.01
C LYS A 63 4.31 -4.74 -2.19
N ASN A 64 4.99 -5.40 -1.27
CA ASN A 64 4.47 -6.51 -0.47
C ASN A 64 5.30 -6.69 0.81
N VAL A 65 4.85 -7.59 1.69
CA VAL A 65 5.50 -7.89 2.97
C VAL A 65 6.92 -8.42 2.78
N GLU A 66 7.18 -9.21 1.75
CA GLU A 66 8.53 -9.74 1.48
C GLU A 66 9.52 -8.61 1.14
N SER A 67 9.11 -7.67 0.28
CA SER A 67 9.87 -6.46 -0.03
C SER A 67 10.12 -5.62 1.20
N TRP A 68 9.11 -5.46 2.06
CA TRP A 68 9.25 -4.74 3.32
C TRP A 68 10.29 -5.39 4.25
N ASN A 69 10.18 -6.69 4.47
CA ASN A 69 11.09 -7.44 5.35
C ASN A 69 12.55 -7.37 4.87
N LYS A 70 12.78 -7.47 3.56
CA LYS A 70 14.13 -7.32 2.97
C LYS A 70 14.69 -5.90 3.12
N MET A 71 13.83 -4.89 3.13
CA MET A 71 14.27 -3.49 3.23
C MET A 71 14.49 -3.04 4.67
N ILE A 72 13.75 -3.61 5.62
CA ILE A 72 13.89 -3.28 7.04
C ILE A 72 15.05 -4.04 7.71
N SER A 73 15.42 -5.22 7.21
CA SER A 73 16.60 -5.94 7.66
C SER A 73 17.84 -5.11 7.33
N ASN A 74 18.51 -4.56 8.35
CA ASN A 74 19.70 -3.70 8.27
C ASN A 74 19.46 -2.20 8.00
N ILE A 75 18.30 -1.66 8.39
CA ILE A 75 18.08 -0.22 8.37
C ILE A 75 18.49 0.42 9.71
N SER A 76 19.31 1.46 9.63
CA SER A 76 19.75 2.28 10.76
C SER A 76 19.87 3.74 10.34
N GLY A 77 19.74 4.65 11.31
CA GLY A 77 19.82 6.09 11.11
C GLY A 77 18.49 6.73 10.72
N ASN A 78 18.57 7.81 9.96
CA ASN A 78 17.42 8.60 9.58
C ASN A 78 16.75 8.01 8.34
N ILE A 79 15.52 7.52 8.50
CA ILE A 79 14.77 6.82 7.45
C ILE A 79 13.59 7.68 7.02
N THR A 80 13.30 7.66 5.72
CA THR A 80 12.14 8.34 5.15
C THR A 80 11.18 7.30 4.59
N LEU A 81 9.91 7.40 4.93
CA LEU A 81 8.87 6.50 4.45
C LEU A 81 7.66 7.28 3.94
N ILE A 82 6.91 6.67 3.02
CA ILE A 82 5.64 7.22 2.55
C ILE A 82 4.53 6.30 3.02
N ALA A 83 3.64 6.83 3.86
CA ALA A 83 2.46 6.15 4.35
C ALA A 83 1.21 6.97 4.02
N ASN A 84 0.17 6.35 3.47
CA ASN A 84 -1.04 7.03 2.97
C ASN A 84 -0.73 8.25 2.07
N GLY A 85 0.32 8.15 1.25
CA GLY A 85 0.76 9.23 0.35
C GLY A 85 1.46 10.41 1.03
N LYS A 86 1.65 10.38 2.36
CA LYS A 86 2.39 11.40 3.12
C LYS A 86 3.78 10.92 3.48
N ARG A 87 4.76 11.83 3.46
CA ARG A 87 6.15 11.57 3.82
C ARG A 87 6.34 11.69 5.33
N TYR A 88 6.98 10.69 5.92
CA TYR A 88 7.36 10.64 7.33
C TYR A 88 8.86 10.37 7.46
N THR A 89 9.47 10.94 8.47
CA THR A 89 10.89 10.79 8.77
C THR A 89 11.03 10.22 10.18
N LEU A 90 11.75 9.11 10.33
CA LEU A 90 11.96 8.43 11.59
C LEU A 90 13.45 8.25 11.84
N ASN A 91 13.89 8.44 13.08
CA ASN A 91 15.23 8.05 13.49
C ASN A 91 15.17 6.65 14.11
N VAL A 92 15.88 5.70 13.49
CA VAL A 92 15.96 4.31 13.94
C VAL A 92 17.39 4.05 14.37
N ASN A 93 17.61 3.82 15.67
CA ASN A 93 18.96 3.50 16.16
C ASN A 93 19.44 2.17 15.57
N GLU A 94 18.66 1.09 15.72
CA GLU A 94 18.90 -0.21 15.07
C GLU A 94 17.55 -0.94 14.90
N SER A 95 17.23 -1.42 13.69
CA SER A 95 16.10 -2.33 13.48
C SER A 95 16.63 -3.76 13.42
N LEU A 96 16.20 -4.60 14.36
CA LEU A 96 16.47 -6.05 14.32
C LEU A 96 15.68 -6.75 13.20
N GLY A 97 14.76 -6.05 12.51
CA GLY A 97 13.75 -6.69 11.68
C GLY A 97 12.78 -7.55 12.51
N ILE A 98 11.76 -8.11 11.85
CA ILE A 98 10.90 -9.12 12.46
C ILE A 98 11.43 -10.48 12.00
N TYR A 99 12.13 -11.20 12.88
CA TYR A 99 12.40 -12.63 12.69
C TYR A 99 11.10 -13.36 13.05
N VAL A 100 10.41 -13.89 12.04
CA VAL A 100 9.31 -14.85 12.21
C VAL A 100 9.86 -16.23 11.95
#